data_AF-A0A941LP39-F1
#
_entry.id   AF-A0A941LP39-F1
#
_cell.length_a   1.000
_cell.length_b   1.000
_cell.length_c   1.000
_cell.angle_alpha   90.00
_cell.angle_beta   90.00
_cell.angle_gamma   90.00
#
_symmetry.space_group_name_H-M   'P 1'
#
loop_
_entity.id
_entity.type
_entity.pdbx_description
1 polymer ?
#
loop_
_entity_poly.entity_id
_entity_poly.type
_entity_poly.pdbx_seq_one_letter_code
_entity_poly.pdbx_strand_id
1 'polypeptide(L)'
;MIARPPCFLSGFFRGDSMNEQSKIFCVVGRSRASFFIKPDEKLILSVNDSCNPRAIDFCFQTHLVDRGFETPIPEGLRIEARGTASDLKSAIEQYTNKANDLAGILSVSANAYIPPIEAELSFDDTPGIQEHEYFQSFVKEDQPTEIPNRTLDCEMTLKFFGTVANSIHQARLMRAIGQYSAALGHWRPGAEMMCVAHCFMGIEALKPVALERHRLQTGLSKEQLACEWGFAATGRQKLNEFLDVQVRERVLFNGDQDCRRKTKKVSDDFEHGLSNFSELHPIAREVVVPTARYLRTAILTLSGLQETEASALINGYEQPRGPVKVIKYVWGRLQGAGGALAQQGQAYPYLRWQSKLLRVWRDNQGKYSTRHDDNMTAVLGDGVKLTPERTEVWDGSIVRTVPIPTQADQ
;
A
#
# COMPACT_ATOMS: atom_id res chain seq x y z
N MET A 1 14.64 -32.25 7.04
CA MET A 1 15.37 -32.31 8.32
C MET A 1 15.89 -30.90 8.60
N ILE A 2 15.21 -30.13 9.44
CA ILE A 2 15.44 -28.68 9.61
C ILE A 2 16.19 -28.48 10.92
N ALA A 3 17.44 -28.04 10.84
CA ALA A 3 18.21 -27.62 12.01
C ALA A 3 17.76 -26.20 12.40
N ARG A 4 17.21 -26.06 13.61
CA ARG A 4 16.96 -24.75 14.24
C ARG A 4 18.29 -24.17 14.75
N PRO A 5 18.54 -22.86 14.61
CA PRO A 5 19.67 -22.21 15.28
C PRO A 5 19.44 -22.16 16.80
N PRO A 6 20.51 -22.18 17.63
CA PRO A 6 20.39 -22.20 19.08
C PRO A 6 20.04 -20.80 19.62
N CYS A 7 18.83 -20.65 20.18
CA CYS A 7 18.51 -19.54 21.07
C CYS A 7 19.13 -19.81 22.45
N PHE A 8 20.11 -19.00 22.84
CA PHE A 8 20.58 -18.93 24.22
C PHE A 8 19.54 -18.21 25.08
N LEU A 9 18.97 -18.91 26.07
CA LEU A 9 18.27 -18.28 27.20
C LEU A 9 18.78 -18.89 28.50
N SER A 10 19.40 -18.02 29.30
CA SER A 10 19.73 -18.20 30.70
C SER A 10 18.46 -18.33 31.53
N GLY A 11 18.41 -19.32 32.43
CA GLY A 11 17.27 -19.59 33.30
C GLY A 11 17.14 -18.63 34.48
N PHE A 12 15.96 -18.62 35.10
CA PHE A 12 15.72 -18.92 36.53
C PHE A 12 14.21 -18.81 36.84
N PHE A 13 13.76 -19.64 37.81
CA PHE A 13 12.43 -19.77 38.43
C PHE A 13 11.35 -20.58 37.68
N ARG A 14 11.28 -21.88 38.02
CA ARG A 14 10.07 -22.72 37.93
C ARG A 14 9.32 -22.60 39.25
N GLY A 15 8.23 -21.85 39.27
CA GLY A 15 7.10 -22.11 40.14
C GLY A 15 6.06 -22.88 39.33
N ASP A 16 5.53 -23.98 39.87
CA ASP A 16 4.44 -24.75 39.27
C ASP A 16 3.15 -23.91 39.29
N SER A 17 3.01 -23.00 38.33
CA SER A 17 1.77 -22.27 38.10
C SER A 17 0.76 -23.22 37.48
N MET A 18 -0.43 -23.28 38.10
CA MET A 18 -1.60 -23.97 37.59
C MET A 18 -1.74 -23.79 36.07
N ASN A 19 -2.08 -24.87 35.37
CA ASN A 19 -2.43 -24.90 33.95
C ASN A 19 -3.50 -23.83 33.64
N GLU A 20 -3.07 -22.60 33.39
CA GLU A 20 -3.92 -21.57 32.82
C GLU A 20 -4.23 -22.05 31.42
N GLN A 21 -5.44 -22.59 31.22
CA GLN A 21 -5.90 -23.04 29.92
C GLN A 21 -5.71 -21.87 28.95
N SER A 22 -4.86 -22.07 27.95
CA SER A 22 -4.59 -21.03 26.95
C SER A 22 -5.89 -20.69 26.24
N LYS A 23 -6.41 -19.48 26.50
CA LYS A 23 -7.60 -18.95 25.84
C LYS A 23 -7.35 -18.80 24.34
N ILE A 24 -8.35 -19.13 23.53
CA ILE A 24 -8.32 -18.96 22.08
C ILE A 24 -9.22 -17.77 21.74
N PHE A 25 -8.70 -16.83 20.96
CA PHE A 25 -9.45 -15.65 20.55
C PHE A 25 -9.60 -15.62 19.04
N CYS A 26 -10.75 -15.13 18.58
CA CYS A 26 -11.01 -14.77 17.19
C CYS A 26 -11.10 -13.26 17.08
N VAL A 27 -10.28 -12.66 16.20
CA VAL A 27 -10.30 -11.23 15.88
C VAL A 27 -10.63 -11.10 14.39
N VAL A 28 -11.76 -10.48 14.09
CA VAL A 28 -12.18 -10.14 12.73
C VAL A 28 -11.90 -8.67 12.50
N GLY A 29 -11.00 -8.38 11.57
CA GLY A 29 -10.68 -7.04 11.10
C GLY A 29 -11.21 -6.77 9.69
N ARG A 30 -11.32 -5.49 9.36
CA ARG A 30 -11.77 -5.00 8.05
C ARG A 30 -10.85 -3.93 7.51
N SER A 31 -10.74 -3.84 6.18
CA SER A 31 -10.04 -2.73 5.51
C SER A 31 -10.54 -2.53 4.08
N ARG A 32 -10.69 -1.28 3.63
CA ARG A 32 -11.14 -0.93 2.28
C ARG A 32 -9.99 -0.99 1.27
N ALA A 33 -9.51 -2.20 0.98
CA ALA A 33 -8.39 -2.41 0.07
C ALA A 33 -8.70 -1.98 -1.38
N SER A 34 -7.65 -1.59 -2.10
CA SER A 34 -7.74 -1.13 -3.50
C SER A 34 -7.60 -2.26 -4.52
N PHE A 35 -7.86 -3.48 -4.06
CA PHE A 35 -7.95 -4.72 -4.82
C PHE A 35 -8.95 -5.64 -4.12
N PHE A 36 -9.29 -6.76 -4.74
CA PHE A 36 -10.09 -7.83 -4.16
C PHE A 36 -9.43 -9.19 -4.39
N ILE A 37 -9.68 -10.13 -3.48
CA ILE A 37 -9.45 -11.58 -3.68
C ILE A 37 -10.69 -12.15 -4.37
N LYS A 38 -10.55 -13.06 -5.34
CA LYS A 38 -11.71 -13.59 -6.06
C LYS A 38 -12.69 -14.27 -5.09
N PRO A 39 -14.00 -14.28 -5.37
CA PRO A 39 -15.02 -14.79 -4.44
C PRO A 39 -14.81 -16.25 -3.96
N ASP A 40 -14.19 -17.07 -4.81
CA ASP A 40 -13.88 -18.48 -4.58
C ASP A 40 -12.49 -18.71 -3.97
N GLU A 41 -11.70 -17.64 -3.80
CA GLU A 41 -10.35 -17.68 -3.27
C GLU A 41 -10.29 -17.10 -1.86
N LYS A 42 -9.34 -17.59 -1.08
CA LYS A 42 -8.95 -17.04 0.22
C LYS A 42 -7.47 -17.25 0.43
N LEU A 43 -6.84 -16.33 1.15
CA LEU A 43 -5.43 -16.44 1.50
C LEU A 43 -5.33 -16.82 2.97
N ILE A 44 -4.84 -18.02 3.24
CA ILE A 44 -4.70 -18.57 4.59
C ILE A 44 -3.22 -18.69 4.93
N LEU A 45 -2.84 -18.24 6.13
CA LEU A 45 -1.47 -18.26 6.64
C LEU A 45 -1.47 -18.63 8.11
N SER A 46 -0.45 -19.36 8.56
CA SER A 46 -0.16 -19.55 9.98
C SER A 46 1.17 -18.87 10.30
N VAL A 47 1.15 -17.91 11.21
CA VAL A 47 2.31 -17.07 11.52
C VAL A 47 2.75 -17.30 12.96
N ASN A 48 4.02 -17.65 13.15
CA ASN A 48 4.62 -17.70 14.47
C ASN A 48 4.91 -16.26 14.93
N ASP A 49 4.51 -15.93 16.15
CA ASP A 49 4.83 -14.66 16.78
C ASP A 49 5.81 -14.91 17.94
N SER A 50 6.82 -14.06 18.11
CA SER A 50 7.74 -14.16 19.25
C SER A 50 7.04 -13.99 20.60
N CYS A 51 5.90 -13.31 20.62
CA CYS A 51 5.09 -13.07 21.81
C CYS A 51 4.03 -14.16 22.04
N ASN A 52 3.83 -15.08 21.10
CA ASN A 52 2.82 -16.12 21.17
C ASN A 52 3.46 -17.51 21.08
N PRO A 53 3.27 -18.40 22.08
CA PRO A 53 3.80 -19.76 22.02
C PRO A 53 3.18 -20.61 20.90
N ARG A 54 2.03 -20.19 20.35
CA ARG A 54 1.36 -20.85 19.22
C ARG A 54 1.28 -19.91 18.02
N ALA A 55 1.21 -20.51 16.84
CA ALA A 55 0.97 -19.74 15.62
C ALA A 55 -0.42 -19.09 15.67
N ILE A 56 -0.52 -17.92 15.05
CA ILE A 56 -1.79 -17.23 14.78
C ILE A 56 -2.18 -17.57 13.34
N ASP A 57 -3.38 -18.11 13.16
CA ASP A 57 -3.95 -18.44 11.86
C ASP A 57 -4.70 -17.22 11.32
N PHE A 58 -4.33 -16.75 10.13
CA PHE A 58 -4.96 -15.65 9.42
C PHE A 58 -5.68 -16.16 8.17
N CYS A 59 -6.89 -15.67 7.94
CA CYS A 59 -7.65 -15.85 6.71
C CYS A 59 -8.03 -14.48 6.13
N PHE A 60 -7.47 -14.14 4.98
CA PHE A 60 -7.81 -12.95 4.21
C PHE A 60 -8.78 -13.33 3.09
N GLN A 61 -9.88 -12.62 3.01
CA GLN A 61 -10.90 -12.80 1.97
C GLN A 61 -11.57 -11.47 1.64
N THR A 62 -12.20 -11.38 0.49
CA THR A 62 -13.01 -10.20 0.14
C THR A 62 -14.31 -10.21 0.92
N HIS A 63 -14.66 -9.07 1.54
CA HIS A 63 -15.99 -8.85 2.08
C HIS A 63 -16.95 -8.50 0.94
N LEU A 64 -17.72 -9.49 0.49
CA LEU A 64 -18.75 -9.33 -0.52
C LEU A 64 -20.08 -8.98 0.12
N VAL A 65 -20.72 -7.93 -0.39
CA VAL A 65 -22.03 -7.47 0.10
C VAL A 65 -23.03 -7.46 -1.04
N ASP A 66 -24.22 -8.01 -0.80
CA ASP A 66 -25.33 -7.89 -1.72
C ASP A 66 -26.05 -6.55 -1.48
N ARG A 67 -25.97 -5.67 -2.47
CA ARG A 67 -26.65 -4.36 -2.48
C ARG A 67 -27.73 -4.27 -3.56
N GLY A 68 -28.22 -5.42 -4.05
CA GLY A 68 -29.23 -5.50 -5.10
C GLY A 68 -28.70 -5.23 -6.50
N PHE A 69 -27.38 -5.33 -6.71
CA PHE A 69 -26.76 -5.31 -8.04
C PHE A 69 -26.74 -6.71 -8.67
N GLU A 70 -26.35 -6.82 -9.94
CA GLU A 70 -26.24 -8.12 -10.65
C GLU A 70 -25.21 -9.06 -10.02
N THR A 71 -24.27 -8.51 -9.24
CA THR A 71 -23.23 -9.27 -8.56
C THR A 71 -22.94 -8.63 -7.19
N PRO A 72 -22.65 -9.44 -6.15
CA PRO A 72 -22.17 -8.93 -4.87
C PRO A 72 -20.91 -8.08 -5.06
N ILE A 73 -20.86 -6.95 -4.36
CA ILE A 73 -19.80 -5.98 -4.52
C ILE A 73 -18.70 -6.19 -3.47
N PRO A 74 -17.42 -6.00 -3.84
CA PRO A 74 -16.30 -6.08 -2.90
C PRO A 74 -16.21 -4.75 -2.13
N GLU A 75 -16.63 -4.75 -0.87
CA GLU A 75 -16.55 -3.55 -0.01
C GLU A 75 -15.17 -3.38 0.65
N GLY A 76 -14.40 -4.46 0.72
CA GLY A 76 -13.06 -4.45 1.27
C GLY A 76 -12.53 -5.85 1.50
N LEU A 77 -11.48 -5.95 2.31
CA LEU A 77 -10.96 -7.17 2.87
C LEU A 77 -11.57 -7.41 4.24
N ARG A 78 -11.94 -8.66 4.49
CA ARG A 78 -12.19 -9.22 5.81
C ARG A 78 -11.00 -10.10 6.18
N ILE A 79 -10.49 -9.89 7.39
CA ILE A 79 -9.35 -10.62 7.94
C ILE A 79 -9.85 -11.31 9.20
N GLU A 80 -9.78 -12.63 9.24
CA GLU A 80 -10.06 -13.40 10.44
C GLU A 80 -8.75 -13.94 11.00
N ALA A 81 -8.42 -13.60 12.24
CA ALA A 81 -7.24 -14.05 12.95
C ALA A 81 -7.66 -14.90 14.16
N ARG A 82 -7.12 -16.12 14.28
CA ARG A 82 -7.36 -17.02 15.40
C ARG A 82 -6.06 -17.47 16.04
N GLY A 83 -6.00 -17.48 17.36
CA GLY A 83 -4.80 -17.91 18.09
C GLY A 83 -4.97 -17.78 19.60
N THR A 84 -3.90 -18.07 20.35
CA THR A 84 -3.92 -17.93 21.81
C THR A 84 -3.44 -16.56 22.29
N ALA A 85 -4.07 -15.98 23.31
CA ALA A 85 -3.59 -14.76 23.98
C ALA A 85 -3.94 -14.79 25.49
N SER A 86 -3.47 -13.80 26.25
CA SER A 86 -3.82 -13.66 27.67
C SER A 86 -5.27 -13.25 27.90
N ASP A 87 -5.78 -12.36 27.06
CA ASP A 87 -7.10 -11.73 27.17
C ASP A 87 -7.53 -11.15 25.80
N LEU A 88 -8.80 -10.76 25.66
CA LEU A 88 -9.35 -10.29 24.39
C LEU A 88 -8.68 -9.01 23.89
N LYS A 89 -8.32 -8.08 24.79
CA LYS A 89 -7.68 -6.82 24.43
C LYS A 89 -6.29 -7.06 23.85
N SER A 90 -5.51 -7.91 24.50
CA SER A 90 -4.19 -8.35 24.04
C SER A 90 -4.28 -9.05 22.69
N ALA A 91 -5.30 -9.91 22.47
CA ALA A 91 -5.54 -10.52 21.16
C ALA A 91 -5.84 -9.48 20.08
N ILE A 92 -6.74 -8.51 20.35
CA ILE A 92 -7.08 -7.43 19.41
C ILE A 92 -5.82 -6.65 18.98
N GLU A 93 -5.02 -6.20 19.94
CA GLU A 93 -3.82 -5.41 19.66
C GLU A 93 -2.79 -6.22 18.85
N GLN A 94 -2.44 -7.42 19.33
CA GLN A 94 -1.43 -8.26 18.69
C GLN A 94 -1.85 -8.70 17.29
N TYR A 95 -3.07 -9.20 17.13
CA TYR A 95 -3.53 -9.79 15.87
C TYR A 95 -3.77 -8.70 14.83
N THR A 96 -4.27 -7.53 15.23
CA THR A 96 -4.46 -6.38 14.32
C THR A 96 -3.12 -5.81 13.87
N ASN A 97 -2.15 -5.65 14.77
CA ASN A 97 -0.80 -5.20 14.39
C ASN A 97 -0.13 -6.19 13.44
N LYS A 98 -0.24 -7.49 13.72
CA LYS A 98 0.29 -8.52 12.82
C LYS A 98 -0.44 -8.54 11.48
N ALA A 99 -1.76 -8.39 11.47
CA ALA A 99 -2.53 -8.29 10.22
C ALA A 99 -2.07 -7.09 9.37
N ASN A 100 -1.75 -5.95 10.00
CA ASN A 100 -1.20 -4.78 9.32
C ASN A 100 0.20 -5.02 8.74
N ASP A 101 1.07 -5.76 9.44
CA ASP A 101 2.36 -6.20 8.88
C ASP A 101 2.15 -7.04 7.61
N LEU A 102 1.24 -8.02 7.66
CA LEU A 102 0.93 -8.91 6.54
C LEU A 102 0.24 -8.17 5.39
N ALA A 103 -0.60 -7.17 5.70
CA ALA A 103 -1.25 -6.31 4.70
C ALA A 103 -0.22 -5.55 3.85
N GLY A 104 0.95 -5.21 4.41
CA GLY A 104 2.04 -4.62 3.64
C GLY A 104 2.51 -5.55 2.49
N ILE A 105 2.64 -6.85 2.76
CA ILE A 105 3.02 -7.85 1.75
C ILE A 105 1.95 -7.95 0.66
N LEU A 106 0.67 -8.02 1.07
CA LEU A 106 -0.46 -8.01 0.13
C LEU A 106 -0.47 -6.75 -0.75
N SER A 107 -0.17 -5.60 -0.16
CA SER A 107 -0.12 -4.30 -0.82
C SER A 107 0.99 -4.24 -1.87
N VAL A 108 2.18 -4.77 -1.58
CA VAL A 108 3.26 -4.95 -2.56
C VAL A 108 2.83 -5.92 -3.66
N SER A 109 2.27 -7.08 -3.33
CA SER A 109 1.82 -8.08 -4.32
C SER A 109 0.80 -7.52 -5.30
N ALA A 110 -0.25 -6.86 -4.81
CA ALA A 110 -1.27 -6.23 -5.65
C ALA A 110 -0.86 -4.86 -6.21
N ASN A 111 0.30 -4.32 -5.83
CA ASN A 111 0.69 -2.93 -6.11
C ASN A 111 -0.43 -1.92 -5.78
N ALA A 112 -1.08 -2.09 -4.64
CA ALA A 112 -2.33 -1.42 -4.31
C ALA A 112 -2.45 -1.13 -2.82
N TYR A 113 -3.02 0.02 -2.49
CA TYR A 113 -3.14 0.47 -1.10
C TYR A 113 -4.14 -0.38 -0.32
N ILE A 114 -3.77 -0.70 0.92
CA ILE A 114 -4.65 -1.26 1.95
C ILE A 114 -4.60 -0.28 3.12
N PRO A 115 -5.71 0.38 3.47
CA PRO A 115 -5.80 1.15 4.71
C PRO A 115 -5.45 0.28 5.93
N PRO A 116 -5.05 0.89 7.06
CA PRO A 116 -4.90 0.15 8.31
C PRO A 116 -6.12 -0.72 8.60
N ILE A 117 -5.86 -1.97 8.98
CA ILE A 117 -6.90 -2.92 9.38
C ILE A 117 -7.39 -2.50 10.76
N GLU A 118 -8.71 -2.37 10.88
CA GLU A 118 -9.40 -2.06 12.12
C GLU A 118 -10.15 -3.31 12.60
N ALA A 119 -10.04 -3.63 13.89
CA ALA A 119 -10.80 -4.72 14.49
C ALA A 119 -12.29 -4.35 14.55
N GLU A 120 -13.13 -5.17 13.92
CA GLU A 120 -14.57 -4.96 13.82
C GLU A 120 -15.35 -5.78 14.84
N LEU A 121 -14.97 -7.03 15.00
CA LEU A 121 -15.61 -8.02 15.86
C LEU A 121 -14.52 -8.89 16.48
N SER A 122 -14.58 -9.16 17.78
CA SER A 122 -13.63 -10.04 18.43
C SER A 122 -14.29 -10.75 19.61
N PHE A 123 -13.92 -12.00 19.84
CA PHE A 123 -14.51 -12.79 20.93
C PHE A 123 -13.57 -13.92 21.39
N ASP A 124 -13.79 -14.36 22.63
CA ASP A 124 -13.19 -15.59 23.17
C ASP A 124 -13.86 -16.80 22.49
N ASP A 125 -13.07 -17.56 21.74
CA ASP A 125 -13.47 -18.76 21.00
C ASP A 125 -12.96 -20.05 21.71
N THR A 126 -12.68 -19.96 23.01
CA THR A 126 -12.20 -21.10 23.81
C THR A 126 -13.29 -22.17 23.94
N PRO A 127 -13.05 -23.42 23.50
CA PRO A 127 -14.05 -24.47 23.61
C PRO A 127 -14.33 -24.90 25.06
N GLY A 128 -15.60 -25.16 25.38
CA GLY A 128 -16.00 -25.81 26.64
C GLY A 128 -16.19 -24.87 27.84
N ILE A 129 -16.06 -23.55 27.65
CA ILE A 129 -16.44 -22.55 28.66
C ILE A 129 -17.85 -22.01 28.39
N GLN A 130 -18.46 -21.36 29.38
CA GLN A 130 -19.83 -20.81 29.27
C GLN A 130 -19.85 -19.29 29.07
N GLU A 131 -18.81 -18.59 29.52
CA GLU A 131 -18.70 -17.14 29.43
C GLU A 131 -17.58 -16.78 28.46
N HIS A 132 -17.87 -15.86 27.53
CA HIS A 132 -16.94 -15.48 26.47
C HIS A 132 -16.79 -13.96 26.48
N GLU A 133 -15.55 -13.47 26.48
CA GLU A 133 -15.27 -12.05 26.25
C GLU A 133 -15.73 -11.67 24.84
N TYR A 134 -16.29 -10.46 24.67
CA TYR A 134 -16.83 -9.99 23.40
C TYR A 134 -16.50 -8.51 23.18
N PHE A 135 -16.19 -8.17 21.93
CA PHE A 135 -15.96 -6.81 21.46
C PHE A 135 -16.55 -6.65 20.06
N GLN A 136 -17.20 -5.50 19.83
CA GLN A 136 -17.60 -5.08 18.50
C GLN A 136 -17.45 -3.56 18.39
N SER A 137 -16.80 -3.10 17.33
CA SER A 137 -16.78 -1.69 16.97
C SER A 137 -17.93 -1.40 16.01
N PHE A 138 -18.73 -0.38 16.30
CA PHE A 138 -19.65 0.13 15.29
C PHE A 138 -18.88 0.94 14.27
N VAL A 139 -18.88 0.49 13.02
CA VAL A 139 -18.30 1.26 11.92
C VAL A 139 -19.40 1.53 10.91
N LYS A 140 -19.58 2.81 10.59
CA LYS A 140 -20.60 3.25 9.65
C LYS A 140 -20.44 2.52 8.32
N GLU A 141 -21.55 2.03 7.78
CA GLU A 141 -21.58 1.54 6.41
C GLU A 141 -21.38 2.73 5.46
N ASP A 142 -20.22 2.77 4.83
CA ASP A 142 -19.98 3.69 3.73
C ASP A 142 -20.69 3.18 2.49
N GLN A 143 -21.49 4.04 1.84
CA GLN A 143 -21.99 3.71 0.51
C GLN A 143 -20.80 3.69 -0.44
N PRO A 144 -20.47 2.53 -1.07
CA PRO A 144 -19.34 2.47 -1.96
C PRO A 144 -19.61 3.37 -3.16
N THR A 145 -18.77 4.38 -3.33
CA THR A 145 -18.80 5.26 -4.49
C THR A 145 -17.94 4.72 -5.62
N GLU A 146 -17.14 3.68 -5.37
CA GLU A 146 -16.23 3.06 -6.32
C GLU A 146 -15.93 1.62 -5.90
N ILE A 147 -15.71 0.75 -6.88
CA ILE A 147 -15.48 -0.68 -6.70
C ILE A 147 -14.05 -1.02 -7.14
N PRO A 148 -13.23 -1.69 -6.30
CA PRO A 148 -11.91 -2.14 -6.73
C PRO A 148 -12.01 -3.12 -7.90
N ASN A 149 -11.24 -2.88 -8.96
CA ASN A 149 -11.23 -3.72 -10.16
C ASN A 149 -9.98 -4.60 -10.30
N ARG A 150 -9.04 -4.50 -9.35
CA ARG A 150 -7.80 -5.26 -9.33
C ARG A 150 -7.95 -6.54 -8.52
N THR A 151 -7.59 -7.68 -9.09
CA THR A 151 -7.54 -8.98 -8.39
C THR A 151 -6.17 -9.22 -7.77
N LEU A 152 -6.10 -9.89 -6.62
CA LEU A 152 -4.85 -10.42 -6.05
C LEU A 152 -4.53 -11.81 -6.64
N ASP A 153 -3.28 -12.07 -6.98
CA ASP A 153 -2.78 -13.43 -7.23
C ASP A 153 -2.41 -14.11 -5.91
N CYS A 154 -3.32 -14.93 -5.37
CA CYS A 154 -3.13 -15.58 -4.07
C CYS A 154 -1.94 -16.54 -4.05
N GLU A 155 -1.69 -17.31 -5.12
CA GLU A 155 -0.62 -18.30 -5.15
C GLU A 155 0.75 -17.61 -5.12
N MET A 156 0.97 -16.64 -6.01
CA MET A 156 2.24 -15.91 -6.05
C MET A 156 2.45 -15.07 -4.78
N THR A 157 1.36 -14.56 -4.19
CA THR A 157 1.43 -13.84 -2.93
C THR A 157 1.84 -14.75 -1.77
N LEU A 158 1.34 -15.99 -1.69
CA LEU A 158 1.76 -16.97 -0.69
C LEU A 158 3.24 -17.34 -0.82
N LYS A 159 3.74 -17.50 -2.05
CA LYS A 159 5.17 -17.69 -2.32
C LYS A 159 5.98 -16.49 -1.82
N PHE A 160 5.53 -15.27 -2.11
CA PHE A 160 6.18 -14.05 -1.63
C PHE A 160 6.23 -14.00 -0.10
N PHE A 161 5.13 -14.28 0.61
CA PHE A 161 5.12 -14.44 2.06
C PHE A 161 6.19 -15.42 2.55
N GLY A 162 6.25 -16.61 1.96
CA GLY A 162 7.23 -17.63 2.32
C GLY A 162 8.66 -17.15 2.15
N THR A 163 8.98 -16.44 1.07
CA THR A 163 10.34 -15.90 0.85
C THR A 163 10.71 -14.81 1.85
N VAL A 164 9.80 -13.89 2.15
CA VAL A 164 10.05 -12.81 3.13
C VAL A 164 10.20 -13.37 4.54
N ALA A 165 9.32 -14.28 4.96
CA ALA A 165 9.34 -14.87 6.30
C ALA A 165 10.59 -15.70 6.58
N ASN A 166 11.15 -16.36 5.56
CA ASN A 166 12.37 -17.18 5.68
C ASN A 166 13.65 -16.41 5.35
N SER A 167 13.57 -15.13 5.00
CA SER A 167 14.73 -14.33 4.64
C SER A 167 15.55 -13.95 5.88
N ILE A 168 16.87 -14.11 5.82
CA ILE A 168 17.79 -13.55 6.82
C ILE A 168 17.72 -12.01 6.90
N HIS A 169 17.15 -11.37 5.88
CA HIS A 169 16.96 -9.92 5.79
C HIS A 169 15.51 -9.49 6.07
N GLN A 170 14.68 -10.34 6.67
CA GLN A 170 13.26 -10.11 6.92
C GLN A 170 12.98 -8.70 7.46
N ALA A 171 13.69 -8.24 8.50
CA ALA A 171 13.46 -6.93 9.10
C ALA A 171 13.66 -5.75 8.12
N ARG A 172 14.63 -5.86 7.19
CA ARG A 172 14.90 -4.83 6.18
C ARG A 172 13.86 -4.87 5.06
N LEU A 173 13.47 -6.08 4.63
CA LEU A 173 12.40 -6.27 3.66
C LEU A 173 11.07 -5.73 4.19
N MET A 174 10.69 -6.09 5.42
CA MET A 174 9.45 -5.60 6.04
C MET A 174 9.45 -4.08 6.21
N ARG A 175 10.60 -3.47 6.51
CA ARG A 175 10.71 -2.00 6.52
C ARG A 175 10.46 -1.41 5.13
N ALA A 176 11.06 -1.96 4.09
CA ALA A 176 10.85 -1.48 2.72
C ALA A 176 9.39 -1.67 2.26
N ILE A 177 8.78 -2.81 2.61
CA ILE A 177 7.37 -3.12 2.38
C ILE A 177 6.47 -2.09 3.07
N GLY A 178 6.68 -1.82 4.36
CA GLY A 178 5.91 -0.81 5.10
C GLY A 178 6.04 0.59 4.51
N GLN A 179 7.25 0.98 4.08
CA GLN A 179 7.47 2.25 3.38
C GLN A 179 6.76 2.30 2.02
N TYR A 180 6.74 1.20 1.27
CA TYR A 180 5.99 1.12 0.02
C TYR A 180 4.49 1.28 0.25
N SER A 181 3.93 0.58 1.24
CA SER A 181 2.51 0.71 1.60
C SER A 181 2.15 2.12 2.06
N ALA A 182 3.03 2.78 2.83
CA ALA A 182 2.85 4.19 3.18
C ALA A 182 2.84 5.08 1.92
N ALA A 183 3.78 4.89 0.99
CA ALA A 183 3.79 5.63 -0.28
C ALA A 183 2.48 5.46 -1.06
N LEU A 184 1.91 4.25 -1.08
CA LEU A 184 0.62 3.98 -1.72
C LEU A 184 -0.55 4.69 -1.03
N GLY A 185 -0.53 4.86 0.29
CA GLY A 185 -1.53 5.64 1.02
C GLY A 185 -1.53 7.13 0.64
N HIS A 186 -0.37 7.64 0.24
CA HIS A 186 -0.19 9.00 -0.26
C HIS A 186 -0.38 9.11 -1.79
N TRP A 187 -0.76 8.04 -2.49
CA TRP A 187 -0.85 8.02 -3.95
C TRP A 187 -2.04 8.83 -4.48
N ARG A 188 -1.86 10.16 -4.53
CA ARG A 188 -2.85 11.15 -4.94
C ARG A 188 -2.18 12.45 -5.43
N PRO A 189 -2.87 13.27 -6.24
CA PRO A 189 -2.32 14.52 -6.73
C PRO A 189 -2.03 15.45 -5.55
N GLY A 190 -0.89 16.13 -5.61
CA GLY A 190 -0.41 17.02 -4.55
C GLY A 190 0.30 16.34 -3.39
N ALA A 191 0.33 15.00 -3.33
CA ALA A 191 1.03 14.24 -2.30
C ALA A 191 2.29 13.52 -2.84
N GLU A 192 2.77 13.91 -4.01
CA GLU A 192 3.87 13.22 -4.71
C GLU A 192 5.17 13.25 -3.92
N MET A 193 5.47 14.35 -3.23
CA MET A 193 6.67 14.45 -2.39
C MET A 193 6.65 13.43 -1.25
N MET A 194 5.50 13.22 -0.60
CA MET A 194 5.35 12.20 0.44
C MET A 194 5.53 10.79 -0.13
N CYS A 195 4.96 10.50 -1.31
CA CYS A 195 5.18 9.22 -1.99
C CYS A 195 6.67 9.00 -2.27
N VAL A 196 7.34 10.00 -2.85
CA VAL A 196 8.76 9.92 -3.22
C VAL A 196 9.64 9.73 -1.99
N ALA A 197 9.38 10.46 -0.89
CA ALA A 197 10.11 10.32 0.37
C ALA A 197 9.98 8.91 0.95
N HIS A 198 8.75 8.39 1.05
CA HIS A 198 8.53 7.01 1.50
C HIS A 198 9.19 5.98 0.58
N CYS A 199 9.09 6.14 -0.74
CA CYS A 199 9.79 5.24 -1.65
C CYS A 199 11.31 5.30 -1.48
N PHE A 200 11.89 6.48 -1.29
CA PHE A 200 13.34 6.62 -1.07
C PHE A 200 13.78 6.01 0.26
N MET A 201 13.03 6.19 1.35
CA MET A 201 13.27 5.51 2.63
C MET A 201 13.21 3.98 2.49
N GLY A 202 12.29 3.45 1.67
CA GLY A 202 12.24 2.03 1.34
C GLY A 202 13.49 1.54 0.60
N ILE A 203 13.98 2.32 -0.36
CA ILE A 203 15.24 2.04 -1.08
C ILE A 203 16.43 2.04 -0.10
N GLU A 204 16.50 3.00 0.83
CA GLU A 204 17.54 3.04 1.87
C GLU A 204 17.53 1.78 2.75
N ALA A 205 16.34 1.25 3.06
CA ALA A 205 16.22 0.03 3.84
C ALA A 205 16.78 -1.19 3.11
N LEU A 206 16.65 -1.25 1.77
CA LEU A 206 17.12 -2.37 0.94
C LEU A 206 18.59 -2.28 0.55
N LYS A 207 19.23 -1.12 0.69
CA LYS A 207 20.63 -0.88 0.31
C LYS A 207 21.62 -1.95 0.82
N PRO A 208 21.62 -2.35 2.11
CA PRO A 208 22.52 -3.40 2.59
C PRO A 208 22.22 -4.77 1.95
N VAL A 209 20.94 -5.09 1.76
CA VAL A 209 20.47 -6.36 1.19
C VAL A 209 20.89 -6.47 -0.28
N ALA A 210 20.72 -5.39 -1.04
CA ALA A 210 21.12 -5.32 -2.44
C ALA A 210 22.64 -5.47 -2.61
N LEU A 211 23.43 -4.81 -1.76
CA LEU A 211 24.89 -4.88 -1.81
C LEU A 211 25.38 -6.31 -1.51
N GLU A 212 24.86 -6.92 -0.46
CA GLU A 212 25.20 -8.29 -0.08
C GLU A 212 24.84 -9.28 -1.19
N ARG A 213 23.61 -9.22 -1.70
CA ARG A 213 23.17 -10.10 -2.79
C ARG A 213 24.02 -9.93 -4.04
N HIS A 214 24.31 -8.70 -4.45
CA HIS A 214 25.14 -8.44 -5.62
C HIS A 214 26.57 -8.96 -5.45
N ARG A 215 27.14 -8.83 -4.24
CA ARG A 215 28.44 -9.43 -3.91
C ARG A 215 28.42 -10.95 -3.99
N LEU A 216 27.37 -11.59 -3.48
CA LEU A 216 27.23 -13.05 -3.55
C LEU A 216 27.07 -13.53 -5.00
N GLN A 217 26.34 -12.79 -5.83
CA GLN A 217 26.17 -13.10 -7.25
C GLN A 217 27.46 -12.96 -8.07
N THR A 218 28.29 -11.96 -7.75
CA THR A 218 29.55 -11.69 -8.46
C THR A 218 30.75 -12.44 -7.88
N GLY A 219 30.64 -12.92 -6.63
CA GLY A 219 31.74 -13.56 -5.91
C GLY A 219 32.82 -12.59 -5.41
N LEU A 220 32.58 -11.28 -5.45
CA LEU A 220 33.59 -10.24 -5.17
C LEU A 220 33.57 -9.78 -3.71
N SER A 221 34.75 -9.37 -3.22
CA SER A 221 34.89 -8.60 -1.99
C SER A 221 34.30 -7.19 -2.12
N LYS A 222 34.16 -6.45 -1.00
CA LYS A 222 33.68 -5.05 -1.04
C LYS A 222 34.69 -4.17 -1.77
N GLU A 223 35.97 -4.41 -1.53
CA GLU A 223 37.12 -3.70 -2.09
C GLU A 223 37.25 -4.02 -3.59
N GLN A 224 37.11 -5.29 -3.97
CA GLN A 224 37.12 -5.72 -5.37
C GLN A 224 35.95 -5.11 -6.14
N LEU A 225 34.73 -5.20 -5.59
CA LEU A 225 33.54 -4.62 -6.21
C LEU A 225 33.65 -3.10 -6.34
N ALA A 226 34.18 -2.42 -5.32
CA ALA A 226 34.40 -0.97 -5.39
C ALA A 226 35.43 -0.62 -6.45
N CYS A 227 36.55 -1.35 -6.53
CA CYS A 227 37.57 -1.17 -7.55
C CYS A 227 36.98 -1.37 -8.96
N GLU A 228 36.18 -2.42 -9.17
CA GLU A 228 35.48 -2.68 -10.43
C GLU A 228 34.53 -1.53 -10.81
N TRP A 229 33.86 -0.93 -9.83
CA TRP A 229 33.02 0.24 -10.04
C TRP A 229 33.78 1.56 -10.14
N GLY A 230 35.11 1.54 -10.12
CA GLY A 230 35.97 2.71 -10.33
C GLY A 230 36.35 3.47 -9.05
N PHE A 231 36.31 2.82 -7.88
CA PHE A 231 36.77 3.43 -6.63
C PHE A 231 38.27 3.67 -6.64
N ALA A 232 38.68 4.93 -6.44
CA ALA A 232 40.07 5.31 -6.24
C ALA A 232 40.34 5.58 -4.75
N ALA A 233 41.24 4.80 -4.15
CA ALA A 233 41.59 4.91 -2.73
C ALA A 233 42.28 6.24 -2.33
N THR A 234 42.62 7.08 -3.31
CA THR A 234 43.24 8.40 -3.10
C THR A 234 42.22 9.52 -2.86
N GLY A 235 40.92 9.24 -3.01
CA GLY A 235 39.85 10.21 -2.83
C GLY A 235 39.46 10.49 -1.37
N ARG A 236 38.67 11.55 -1.15
CA ARG A 236 38.10 11.89 0.17
C ARG A 236 36.95 10.97 0.60
N GLN A 237 36.33 10.25 -0.34
CA GLN A 237 35.16 9.42 -0.09
C GLN A 237 35.54 8.07 0.52
N LYS A 238 34.83 7.65 1.57
CA LYS A 238 35.08 6.33 2.19
C LYS A 238 34.51 5.22 1.31
N LEU A 239 35.15 4.04 1.33
CA LEU A 239 34.74 2.85 0.57
C LEU A 239 33.25 2.53 0.70
N ASN A 240 32.72 2.49 1.94
CA ASN A 240 31.31 2.17 2.18
C ASN A 240 30.37 3.26 1.65
N GLU A 241 30.74 4.53 1.75
CA GLU A 241 29.93 5.65 1.20
C GLU A 241 29.87 5.57 -0.33
N PHE A 242 31.00 5.22 -0.96
CA PHE A 242 31.06 4.99 -2.40
C PHE A 242 30.15 3.82 -2.82
N LEU A 243 30.30 2.66 -2.18
CA LEU A 243 29.47 1.49 -2.47
C LEU A 243 27.98 1.75 -2.23
N ASP A 244 27.64 2.48 -1.19
CA ASP A 244 26.27 2.89 -0.89
C ASP A 244 25.67 3.74 -2.02
N VAL A 245 26.44 4.65 -2.62
CA VAL A 245 25.98 5.43 -3.79
C VAL A 245 25.82 4.53 -5.00
N GLN A 246 26.83 3.70 -5.28
CA GLN A 246 26.84 2.84 -6.47
C GLN A 246 25.76 1.76 -6.43
N VAL A 247 25.50 1.13 -5.29
CA VAL A 247 24.44 0.10 -5.18
C VAL A 247 23.05 0.69 -5.41
N ARG A 248 22.79 1.92 -4.95
CA ARG A 248 21.52 2.60 -5.26
C ARG A 248 21.38 2.78 -6.76
N GLU A 249 22.40 3.33 -7.37
CA GLU A 249 22.38 3.66 -8.79
C GLU A 249 22.30 2.44 -9.69
N ARG A 250 23.26 1.52 -9.55
CA ARG A 250 23.42 0.38 -10.47
C ARG A 250 22.41 -0.73 -10.20
N VAL A 251 22.07 -0.97 -8.94
CA VAL A 251 21.25 -2.12 -8.55
C VAL A 251 19.82 -1.71 -8.28
N LEU A 252 19.57 -0.76 -7.38
CA LEU A 252 18.20 -0.42 -6.95
C LEU A 252 17.44 0.44 -7.95
N PHE A 253 18.11 1.36 -8.66
CA PHE A 253 17.55 2.18 -9.74
C PHE A 253 17.88 1.62 -11.14
N ASN A 254 18.48 0.43 -11.23
CA ASN A 254 18.82 -0.23 -12.50
C ASN A 254 19.57 0.68 -13.49
N GLY A 255 20.52 1.48 -12.99
CA GLY A 255 21.31 2.42 -13.79
C GLY A 255 20.64 3.76 -14.10
N ASP A 256 19.40 4.01 -13.67
CA ASP A 256 18.71 5.29 -13.88
C ASP A 256 19.23 6.37 -12.91
N GLN A 257 20.32 7.00 -13.32
CA GLN A 257 21.00 8.04 -12.55
C GLN A 257 20.14 9.30 -12.37
N ASP A 258 19.33 9.66 -13.38
CA ASP A 258 18.54 10.88 -13.36
C ASP A 258 17.38 10.75 -12.38
N CYS A 259 16.64 9.65 -12.44
CA CYS A 259 15.59 9.33 -11.47
C CYS A 259 16.18 9.27 -10.06
N ARG A 260 17.27 8.53 -9.83
CA ARG A 260 17.93 8.46 -8.51
C ARG A 260 18.26 9.85 -7.95
N ARG A 261 18.88 10.71 -8.75
CA ARG A 261 19.29 12.06 -8.33
C ARG A 261 18.09 12.93 -7.97
N LYS A 262 17.06 12.94 -8.83
CA LYS A 262 15.83 13.72 -8.62
C LYS A 262 15.05 13.20 -7.40
N THR A 263 14.91 11.89 -7.25
CA THR A 263 14.28 11.26 -6.08
C THR A 263 15.00 11.61 -4.80
N LYS A 264 16.34 11.49 -4.77
CA LYS A 264 17.12 11.87 -3.59
C LYS A 264 16.94 13.36 -3.26
N LYS A 265 17.00 14.25 -4.25
CA LYS A 265 16.77 15.68 -4.04
C LYS A 265 15.40 15.94 -3.42
N VAL A 266 14.35 15.34 -3.97
CA VAL A 266 12.98 15.52 -3.44
C VAL A 266 12.88 15.02 -2.01
N SER A 267 13.41 13.83 -1.69
CA SER A 267 13.38 13.27 -0.32
C SER A 267 14.13 14.16 0.66
N ASP A 268 15.41 14.45 0.38
CA ASP A 268 16.29 15.23 1.27
C ASP A 268 15.73 16.65 1.50
N ASP A 269 15.35 17.35 0.43
CA ASP A 269 14.88 18.74 0.54
C ASP A 269 13.52 18.82 1.24
N PHE A 270 12.66 17.82 1.06
CA PHE A 270 11.37 17.73 1.73
C PHE A 270 11.52 17.45 3.23
N GLU A 271 12.38 16.49 3.60
CA GLU A 271 12.61 16.10 4.99
C GLU A 271 13.36 17.17 5.79
N HIS A 272 14.22 17.95 5.14
CA HIS A 272 15.06 18.96 5.79
C HIS A 272 14.62 20.41 5.54
N GLY A 273 13.57 20.64 4.75
CA GLY A 273 13.04 21.98 4.46
C GLY A 273 14.00 22.87 3.68
N LEU A 274 14.79 22.29 2.76
CA LEU A 274 15.85 23.01 2.02
C LEU A 274 15.34 23.76 0.78
N SER A 275 14.19 23.36 0.23
CA SER A 275 13.59 23.93 -0.98
C SER A 275 12.10 24.24 -0.78
N ASN A 276 11.57 25.17 -1.56
CA ASN A 276 10.13 25.48 -1.56
C ASN A 276 9.32 24.35 -2.23
N PHE A 277 8.10 24.10 -1.76
CA PHE A 277 7.23 23.07 -2.34
C PHE A 277 6.90 23.31 -3.83
N SER A 278 6.80 24.57 -4.27
CA SER A 278 6.56 24.92 -5.67
C SER A 278 7.66 24.42 -6.61
N GLU A 279 8.91 24.34 -6.14
CA GLU A 279 10.06 23.84 -6.89
C GLU A 279 10.12 22.30 -6.88
N LEU A 280 9.73 21.69 -5.77
CA LEU A 280 9.79 20.23 -5.59
C LEU A 280 8.64 19.49 -6.27
N HIS A 281 7.44 20.06 -6.33
CA HIS A 281 6.27 19.36 -6.90
C HIS A 281 6.48 18.91 -8.36
N PRO A 282 7.01 19.72 -9.30
CA PRO A 282 7.26 19.26 -10.67
C PRO A 282 8.24 18.08 -10.72
N ILE A 283 9.32 18.13 -9.94
CA ILE A 283 10.34 17.07 -9.87
C ILE A 283 9.73 15.79 -9.28
N ALA A 284 9.00 15.91 -8.16
CA ALA A 284 8.35 14.77 -7.50
C ALA A 284 7.35 14.07 -8.44
N ARG A 285 6.55 14.84 -9.18
CA ARG A 285 5.62 14.30 -10.18
C ARG A 285 6.33 13.52 -11.28
N GLU A 286 7.49 13.98 -11.74
CA GLU A 286 8.27 13.29 -12.75
C GLU A 286 8.76 11.91 -12.28
N VAL A 287 9.23 11.83 -11.02
CA VAL A 287 9.94 10.63 -10.53
C VAL A 287 9.11 9.70 -9.65
N VAL A 288 7.90 10.08 -9.21
CA VAL A 288 7.10 9.27 -8.30
C VAL A 288 6.76 7.87 -8.86
N VAL A 289 6.35 7.78 -10.13
CA VAL A 289 6.02 6.49 -10.75
C VAL A 289 7.25 5.62 -10.98
N PRO A 290 8.34 6.11 -11.60
CA PRO A 290 9.58 5.33 -11.72
C PRO A 290 10.13 4.88 -10.36
N THR A 291 10.15 5.75 -9.35
CA THR A 291 10.70 5.41 -8.03
C THR A 291 9.89 4.32 -7.34
N ALA A 292 8.55 4.42 -7.37
CA ALA A 292 7.67 3.37 -6.83
C ALA A 292 7.92 2.03 -7.53
N ARG A 293 8.08 2.05 -8.87
CA ARG A 293 8.41 0.85 -9.66
C ARG A 293 9.76 0.25 -9.22
N TYR A 294 10.81 1.06 -9.11
CA TYR A 294 12.13 0.60 -8.68
C TYR A 294 12.10 -0.03 -7.29
N LEU A 295 11.45 0.64 -6.32
CA LEU A 295 11.31 0.09 -4.97
C LEU A 295 10.56 -1.24 -4.98
N ARG A 296 9.41 -1.30 -5.65
CA ARG A 296 8.60 -2.52 -5.71
C ARG A 296 9.36 -3.69 -6.35
N THR A 297 10.01 -3.45 -7.48
CA THR A 297 10.84 -4.46 -8.14
C THR A 297 11.99 -4.91 -7.23
N ALA A 298 12.65 -3.99 -6.55
CA ALA A 298 13.71 -4.32 -5.59
C ALA A 298 13.18 -5.18 -4.42
N ILE A 299 12.00 -4.87 -3.86
CA ILE A 299 11.38 -5.69 -2.80
C ILE A 299 11.16 -7.13 -3.29
N LEU A 300 10.52 -7.31 -4.46
CA LEU A 300 10.16 -8.63 -4.98
C LEU A 300 11.39 -9.45 -5.37
N THR A 301 12.38 -8.82 -6.02
CA THR A 301 13.61 -9.52 -6.43
C THR A 301 14.49 -9.87 -5.24
N LEU A 302 14.69 -8.94 -4.30
CA LEU A 302 15.56 -9.13 -3.15
C LEU A 302 14.97 -10.05 -2.08
N SER A 303 13.65 -10.32 -2.08
CA SER A 303 13.03 -11.27 -1.16
C SER A 303 13.48 -12.71 -1.37
N GLY A 304 13.96 -13.04 -2.58
CA GLY A 304 14.39 -14.39 -2.95
C GLY A 304 13.36 -15.16 -3.78
N LEU A 305 12.30 -14.49 -4.26
CA LEU A 305 11.44 -15.06 -5.30
C LEU A 305 12.24 -15.45 -6.54
N GLN A 306 11.79 -16.50 -7.24
CA GLN A 306 12.30 -16.81 -8.56
C GLN A 306 11.94 -15.70 -9.55
N GLU A 307 12.73 -15.54 -10.60
CA GLU A 307 12.52 -14.47 -11.59
C GLU A 307 11.14 -14.53 -12.24
N THR A 308 10.63 -15.73 -12.53
CA THR A 308 9.28 -15.94 -13.09
C THR A 308 8.18 -15.57 -12.11
N GLU A 309 8.35 -15.87 -10.82
CA GLU A 309 7.39 -15.53 -9.76
C GLU A 309 7.36 -14.02 -9.50
N ALA A 310 8.53 -13.39 -9.43
CA ALA A 310 8.65 -11.94 -9.31
C ALA A 310 8.04 -11.23 -10.54
N SER A 311 8.29 -11.75 -11.74
CA SER A 311 7.76 -11.20 -13.00
C SER A 311 6.24 -11.31 -13.07
N ALA A 312 5.63 -12.41 -12.58
CA ALA A 312 4.18 -12.54 -12.49
C ALA A 312 3.56 -11.44 -11.63
N LEU A 313 4.17 -11.16 -10.47
CA LEU A 313 3.77 -10.05 -9.60
C LEU A 313 4.12 -8.67 -10.19
N ILE A 314 5.08 -8.53 -11.11
CA ILE A 314 5.39 -7.24 -11.74
C ILE A 314 4.42 -6.93 -12.88
N ASN A 315 4.29 -7.84 -13.84
CA ASN A 315 3.61 -7.60 -15.12
C ASN A 315 2.08 -7.51 -14.97
N GLY A 316 1.50 -8.16 -13.97
CA GLY A 316 0.06 -8.04 -13.68
C GLY A 316 -0.34 -6.69 -13.07
N TYR A 317 0.63 -5.90 -12.61
CA TYR A 317 0.41 -4.78 -11.69
C TYR A 317 1.32 -3.58 -11.98
N GLU A 318 1.41 -3.15 -13.24
CA GLU A 318 2.37 -2.11 -13.66
C GLU A 318 2.19 -0.76 -12.95
N GLN A 319 0.94 -0.32 -12.77
CA GLN A 319 0.62 0.98 -12.15
C GLN A 319 0.24 0.82 -10.68
N PRO A 320 0.83 1.61 -9.78
CA PRO A 320 0.40 1.64 -8.38
C PRO A 320 -1.05 2.13 -8.24
N ARG A 321 -1.78 1.58 -7.28
CA ARG A 321 -3.16 1.98 -6.95
C ARG A 321 -3.20 2.59 -5.56
N GLY A 322 -3.58 3.85 -5.48
CA GLY A 322 -3.85 4.54 -4.22
C GLY A 322 -5.17 4.10 -3.57
N PRO A 323 -5.61 4.78 -2.51
CA PRO A 323 -6.90 4.51 -1.87
C PRO A 323 -8.06 4.54 -2.85
N VAL A 324 -8.99 3.59 -2.72
CA VAL A 324 -10.24 3.54 -3.52
C VAL A 324 -11.04 4.82 -3.33
N LYS A 325 -10.99 5.67 -4.35
CA LYS A 325 -11.75 6.91 -4.38
C LYS A 325 -12.03 7.28 -5.83
N VAL A 326 -13.15 7.95 -6.02
CA VAL A 326 -13.47 8.63 -7.27
C VAL A 326 -13.40 10.11 -7.02
N ILE A 327 -12.50 10.78 -7.73
CA ILE A 327 -12.43 12.23 -7.79
C ILE A 327 -12.98 12.64 -9.15
N LYS A 328 -13.98 13.51 -9.15
CA LYS A 328 -14.56 14.04 -10.38
C LYS A 328 -14.28 15.53 -10.48
N TYR A 329 -13.85 15.98 -11.66
CA TYR A 329 -13.62 17.38 -11.96
C TYR A 329 -14.57 17.82 -13.08
N VAL A 330 -15.13 19.02 -12.94
CA VAL A 330 -15.78 19.73 -14.05
C VAL A 330 -14.99 20.99 -14.32
N TRP A 331 -14.58 21.14 -15.58
CA TRP A 331 -14.03 22.37 -16.14
C TRP A 331 -15.12 23.03 -16.97
N GLY A 332 -15.22 24.34 -16.86
CA GLY A 332 -16.17 25.10 -17.65
C GLY A 332 -16.00 26.60 -17.46
N ARG A 333 -16.77 27.36 -18.21
CA ARG A 333 -16.82 28.82 -18.12
C ARG A 333 -18.14 29.24 -17.49
N LEU A 334 -18.07 30.21 -16.58
CA LEU A 334 -19.25 30.93 -16.10
C LEU A 334 -19.51 32.10 -17.04
N GLN A 335 -20.70 32.16 -17.62
CA GLN A 335 -21.13 33.18 -18.57
C GLN A 335 -22.30 33.97 -18.00
N GLY A 336 -22.21 35.29 -17.97
CA GLY A 336 -23.28 36.18 -17.50
C GLY A 336 -22.83 37.63 -17.51
N ALA A 337 -23.78 38.57 -17.64
CA ALA A 337 -23.49 40.00 -17.67
C ALA A 337 -23.30 40.62 -16.26
N GLY A 338 -23.71 39.90 -15.20
CA GLY A 338 -23.63 40.37 -13.82
C GLY A 338 -22.26 40.09 -13.17
N GLY A 339 -21.79 41.01 -12.32
CA GLY A 339 -20.58 40.80 -11.51
C GLY A 339 -20.77 39.81 -10.35
N ALA A 340 -22.02 39.52 -9.97
CA ALA A 340 -22.35 38.55 -8.93
C ALA A 340 -22.48 37.14 -9.51
N LEU A 341 -21.39 36.38 -9.51
CA LEU A 341 -21.36 35.01 -10.04
C LEU A 341 -22.08 33.99 -9.14
N ALA A 342 -22.10 34.23 -7.83
CA ALA A 342 -22.75 33.38 -6.84
C ALA A 342 -24.24 33.70 -6.70
N GLN A 343 -25.04 32.69 -6.33
CA GLN A 343 -26.43 32.91 -5.94
C GLN A 343 -26.51 33.84 -4.72
N GLN A 344 -27.58 34.65 -4.62
CA GLN A 344 -27.79 35.51 -3.45
C GLN A 344 -27.73 34.70 -2.14
N GLY A 345 -26.95 35.18 -1.17
CA GLY A 345 -26.74 34.51 0.11
C GLY A 345 -25.64 33.42 0.09
N GLN A 346 -25.02 33.16 -1.06
CA GLN A 346 -23.87 32.27 -1.18
C GLN A 346 -22.57 33.07 -1.35
N ALA A 347 -21.47 32.56 -0.78
CA ALA A 347 -20.16 33.19 -0.92
C ALA A 347 -19.53 32.95 -2.31
N TYR A 348 -19.84 31.81 -2.95
CA TYR A 348 -19.21 31.37 -4.19
C TYR A 348 -20.22 30.69 -5.12
N PRO A 349 -20.05 30.78 -6.45
CA PRO A 349 -20.70 29.86 -7.37
C PRO A 349 -20.14 28.45 -7.15
N TYR A 350 -20.99 27.43 -7.18
CA TYR A 350 -20.53 26.05 -7.08
C TYR A 350 -21.42 25.09 -7.86
N LEU A 351 -20.88 23.91 -8.14
CA LEU A 351 -21.61 22.81 -8.74
C LEU A 351 -21.97 21.81 -7.65
N ARG A 352 -23.27 21.55 -7.46
CA ARG A 352 -23.71 20.41 -6.67
C ARG A 352 -23.62 19.16 -7.55
N TRP A 353 -22.78 18.22 -7.16
CA TRP A 353 -22.62 16.94 -7.85
C TRP A 353 -23.10 15.80 -6.95
N GLN A 354 -24.11 15.08 -7.41
CA GLN A 354 -24.57 13.84 -6.80
C GLN A 354 -24.25 12.66 -7.73
N SER A 355 -23.55 11.66 -7.21
CA SER A 355 -23.14 10.47 -7.94
C SER A 355 -23.65 9.23 -7.22
N LYS A 356 -24.30 8.33 -7.95
CA LYS A 356 -24.76 7.03 -7.41
C LYS A 356 -24.28 5.89 -8.30
N LEU A 357 -23.89 4.76 -7.71
CA LEU A 357 -23.70 3.52 -8.47
C LEU A 357 -25.06 3.04 -9.01
N LEU A 358 -25.20 3.04 -10.33
CA LEU A 358 -26.39 2.59 -11.03
C LEU A 358 -26.33 1.08 -11.32
N ARG A 359 -25.16 0.60 -11.73
CA ARG A 359 -24.95 -0.81 -12.09
C ARG A 359 -23.55 -1.25 -11.68
N VAL A 360 -23.44 -2.46 -11.17
CA VAL A 360 -22.17 -3.16 -10.96
C VAL A 360 -22.29 -4.56 -11.56
N TRP A 361 -21.33 -4.97 -12.37
CA TRP A 361 -21.29 -6.29 -13.01
C TRP A 361 -19.84 -6.80 -13.11
N ARG A 362 -19.68 -8.11 -13.35
CA ARG A 362 -18.38 -8.72 -13.65
C ARG A 362 -18.28 -9.03 -15.14
N ASP A 363 -17.14 -8.72 -15.75
CA ASP A 363 -16.85 -9.09 -17.12
C ASP A 363 -16.45 -10.57 -17.25
N ASN A 364 -16.17 -11.03 -18.48
CA ASN A 364 -15.73 -12.40 -18.75
C ASN A 364 -14.33 -12.74 -18.17
N GLN A 365 -13.56 -11.73 -17.75
CA GLN A 365 -12.29 -11.90 -17.04
C GLN A 365 -12.50 -11.87 -15.51
N GLY A 366 -13.74 -11.75 -15.05
CA GLY A 366 -14.10 -11.68 -13.64
C GLY A 366 -13.79 -10.33 -12.98
N LYS A 367 -13.44 -9.29 -13.74
CA LYS A 367 -13.19 -7.93 -13.23
C LYS A 367 -14.50 -7.18 -13.03
N TYR A 368 -14.55 -6.37 -11.98
CA TYR A 368 -15.70 -5.50 -11.73
C TYR A 368 -15.71 -4.30 -12.69
N SER A 369 -16.89 -4.01 -13.20
CA SER A 369 -17.21 -2.80 -13.96
C SER A 369 -18.39 -2.08 -13.31
N THR A 370 -18.38 -0.75 -13.40
CA THR A 370 -19.40 0.10 -12.77
C THR A 370 -20.01 1.04 -13.80
N ARG A 371 -21.27 1.41 -13.57
CA ARG A 371 -21.93 2.53 -14.23
C ARG A 371 -22.47 3.46 -13.17
N HIS A 372 -22.22 4.75 -13.32
CA HIS A 372 -22.69 5.79 -12.42
C HIS A 372 -23.86 6.54 -13.04
N ASP A 373 -24.77 6.98 -12.19
CA ASP A 373 -25.73 8.03 -12.49
C ASP A 373 -25.24 9.31 -11.82
N ASP A 374 -24.97 10.33 -12.64
CA ASP A 374 -24.35 11.58 -12.25
C ASP A 374 -25.30 12.73 -12.52
N ASN A 375 -25.74 13.40 -11.44
CA ASN A 375 -26.56 14.60 -11.53
C ASN A 375 -25.73 15.81 -11.08
N MET A 376 -25.66 16.81 -11.96
CA MET A 376 -24.89 18.02 -11.78
C MET A 376 -25.83 19.23 -11.86
N THR A 377 -25.93 19.99 -10.78
CA THR A 377 -26.73 21.23 -10.73
C THR A 377 -25.86 22.40 -10.34
N ALA A 378 -25.75 23.39 -11.23
CA ALA A 378 -25.01 24.61 -10.96
C ALA A 378 -25.83 25.53 -10.06
N VAL A 379 -25.18 26.06 -9.02
CA VAL A 379 -25.75 27.03 -8.08
C VAL A 379 -25.04 28.36 -8.31
N LEU A 380 -25.69 29.23 -9.10
CA LEU A 380 -25.11 30.44 -9.69
C LEU A 380 -26.01 31.65 -9.44
N GLY A 381 -25.45 32.85 -9.65
CA GLY A 381 -26.20 34.11 -9.63
C GLY A 381 -27.20 34.23 -10.78
N ASP A 382 -28.16 35.13 -10.63
CA ASP A 382 -29.21 35.36 -11.63
C ASP A 382 -28.59 35.78 -12.98
N GLY A 383 -29.00 35.08 -14.04
CA GLY A 383 -28.48 35.31 -15.40
C GLY A 383 -27.10 34.72 -15.67
N VAL A 384 -26.47 34.05 -14.69
CA VAL A 384 -25.20 33.34 -14.87
C VAL A 384 -25.45 31.89 -15.25
N LYS A 385 -24.69 31.38 -16.23
CA LYS A 385 -24.74 30.01 -16.71
C LYS A 385 -23.37 29.36 -16.63
N LEU A 386 -23.32 28.08 -16.26
CA LEU A 386 -22.12 27.26 -16.41
C LEU A 386 -22.17 26.56 -17.77
N THR A 387 -21.16 26.79 -18.60
CA THR A 387 -20.91 26.01 -19.81
C THR A 387 -19.81 25.00 -19.49
N PRO A 388 -20.15 23.73 -19.20
CA PRO A 388 -19.15 22.69 -18.98
C PRO A 388 -18.40 22.45 -20.29
N GLU A 389 -17.07 22.37 -20.20
CA GLU A 389 -16.16 22.13 -21.31
C GLU A 389 -15.59 20.73 -21.25
N ARG A 390 -15.31 20.27 -20.03
CA ARG A 390 -14.67 18.98 -19.81
C ARG A 390 -15.06 18.42 -18.46
N THR A 391 -15.32 17.11 -18.44
CA THR A 391 -15.47 16.33 -17.22
C THR A 391 -14.34 15.32 -17.15
N GLU A 392 -13.76 15.17 -15.97
CA GLU A 392 -12.74 14.16 -15.72
C GLU A 392 -13.13 13.31 -14.52
N VAL A 393 -12.84 12.02 -14.60
CA VAL A 393 -13.02 11.07 -13.51
C VAL A 393 -11.68 10.41 -13.23
N TRP A 394 -11.33 10.34 -11.96
CA TRP A 394 -10.05 9.84 -11.51
C TRP A 394 -10.25 8.81 -10.40
N ASP A 395 -9.74 7.61 -10.64
CA ASP A 395 -9.95 6.41 -9.81
C ASP A 395 -8.77 6.10 -8.87
N GLY A 396 -7.82 7.04 -8.73
CA GLY A 396 -6.62 6.87 -7.91
C GLY A 396 -5.53 5.98 -8.51
N SER A 397 -5.61 5.65 -9.81
CA SER A 397 -4.64 4.79 -10.50
C SER A 397 -3.42 5.49 -11.06
N ILE A 398 -3.52 6.80 -11.26
CA ILE A 398 -2.46 7.60 -11.84
C ILE A 398 -2.03 8.60 -10.77
N VAL A 399 -0.87 9.22 -10.88
CA VAL A 399 -0.54 10.46 -10.17
C VAL A 399 -0.15 11.43 -11.26
N ARG A 400 -1.16 12.08 -11.85
CA ARG A 400 -0.96 13.08 -12.90
C ARG A 400 -1.46 14.40 -12.36
N THR A 401 -0.83 15.47 -12.84
CA THR A 401 -1.39 16.81 -12.74
C THR A 401 -2.83 16.74 -13.22
N VAL A 402 -3.70 17.40 -12.47
CA VAL A 402 -4.96 17.87 -13.00
C VAL A 402 -4.62 18.53 -14.35
N PRO A 403 -5.11 18.01 -15.48
CA PRO A 403 -4.81 18.54 -16.79
C PRO A 403 -5.14 20.04 -16.81
N ILE A 404 -4.11 20.87 -16.88
CA ILE A 404 -4.30 22.30 -17.08
C ILE A 404 -4.74 22.44 -18.53
N PRO A 405 -5.84 23.16 -18.83
CA PRO A 405 -6.21 23.46 -20.22
C PRO A 405 -4.99 24.08 -20.91
N THR A 406 -4.39 23.35 -21.86
CA THR A 406 -3.37 23.93 -22.73
C THR A 406 -4.06 24.98 -23.59
N GLN A 407 -3.48 26.18 -23.66
CA GLN A 407 -4.00 27.29 -24.50
C GLN A 407 -4.13 26.92 -26.00
N ALA A 408 -3.65 25.75 -26.42
CA ALA A 408 -3.68 25.26 -27.79
C ALA A 408 -5.01 24.62 -28.23
N ASP A 409 -5.99 24.44 -27.33
CA ASP A 409 -7.34 23.93 -27.68
C ASP A 409 -8.40 25.05 -27.77
N GLN A 410 -7.98 26.30 -28.04
CA GLN A 410 -8.88 27.44 -28.26
C GLN A 410 -8.83 27.93 -29.70
#